data_AF-A0A960D4N7-F1
#
_entry.id   AF-A0A960D4N7-F1
#
_cell.length_a   1.000
_cell.length_b   1.000
_cell.length_c   1.000
_cell.angle_alpha   90.00
_cell.angle_beta   90.00
_cell.angle_gamma   90.00
#
_symmetry.space_group_name_H-M   'P 1'
#
loop_
_entity.id
_entity.type
_entity.pdbx_description
1 polymer ?
#
loop_
_entity_poly.entity_id
_entity_poly.type
_entity_poly.pdbx_seq_one_letter_code
_entity_poly.pdbx_strand_id
1 'polypeptide(L)'
;PNIAVLQGDLPALRSVELEEALTQGRSHRRSFVADRHGSGTAALFAFGSPLDPRFGADSAHRHRDSGAVELTGPWPGLRCDIDTPEDLAAAERLGVGAATAEALRRG
;
A
#
# COMPACT_ATOMS: atom_id res chain seq x y z
N PRO A 1 -6.00 19.42 -6.57
CA PRO A 1 -6.05 18.09 -7.21
C PRO A 1 -6.07 17.01 -6.13
N ASN A 2 -6.59 15.82 -6.44
CA ASN A 2 -6.50 14.65 -5.57
C ASN A 2 -5.54 13.67 -6.24
N ILE A 3 -4.55 13.17 -5.51
CA ILE A 3 -3.49 12.30 -6.02
C ILE A 3 -3.36 11.10 -5.08
N ALA A 4 -3.19 9.92 -5.66
CA ALA A 4 -2.82 8.70 -4.95
C ALA A 4 -1.55 8.12 -5.59
N VAL A 5 -0.63 7.65 -4.76
CA VAL A 5 0.51 6.82 -5.17
C VAL A 5 0.37 5.48 -4.48
N LEU A 6 0.61 4.42 -5.24
CA LEU A 6 0.46 3.03 -4.84
C LEU A 6 1.73 2.27 -5.25
N GLN A 7 2.20 1.36 -4.40
CA GLN A 7 3.27 0.44 -4.77
C GLN A 7 2.87 -0.45 -5.95
N GLY A 8 3.85 -0.80 -6.79
CA GLY A 8 3.62 -1.49 -8.06
C GLY A 8 3.55 -3.02 -7.94
N ASP A 9 3.84 -3.55 -6.76
CA ASP A 9 4.14 -4.94 -6.46
C ASP A 9 3.18 -5.52 -5.41
N LEU A 10 1.90 -5.13 -5.50
CA LEU A 10 0.80 -5.59 -4.65
C LEU A 10 -0.08 -6.64 -5.35
N PRO A 11 0.40 -7.86 -5.64
CA PRO A 11 -0.35 -8.79 -6.48
C PRO A 11 -1.58 -9.40 -5.80
N ALA A 12 -1.70 -9.27 -4.47
CA ALA A 12 -2.87 -9.70 -3.71
C ALA A 12 -3.89 -8.58 -3.46
N LEU A 13 -3.65 -7.36 -4.00
CA LEU A 13 -4.55 -6.22 -3.83
C LEU A 13 -5.96 -6.50 -4.35
N ARG A 14 -6.96 -6.15 -3.54
CA ARG A 14 -8.37 -6.20 -3.94
C ARG A 14 -8.91 -4.79 -4.13
N SER A 15 -9.76 -4.59 -5.14
CA SER A 15 -10.35 -3.26 -5.41
C SER A 15 -11.12 -2.69 -4.20
N VAL A 16 -11.80 -3.54 -3.44
CA VAL A 16 -12.52 -3.13 -2.21
C VAL A 16 -11.60 -2.58 -1.14
N GLU A 17 -10.38 -3.13 -0.99
CA GLU A 17 -9.41 -2.64 -0.02
C GLU A 17 -8.92 -1.23 -0.38
N LEU A 18 -8.65 -0.99 -1.66
CA LEU A 18 -8.27 0.33 -2.15
C LEU A 18 -9.42 1.33 -2.02
N GLU A 19 -10.65 0.92 -2.32
CA GLU A 19 -11.84 1.77 -2.19
C GLU A 19 -12.09 2.19 -0.73
N GLU A 20 -11.98 1.26 0.21
CA GLU A 20 -12.08 1.54 1.64
C GLU A 20 -10.96 2.47 2.12
N ALA A 21 -9.72 2.23 1.69
CA ALA A 21 -8.58 3.09 2.04
C ALA A 21 -8.72 4.50 1.49
N LEU A 22 -9.18 4.66 0.24
CA LEU A 22 -9.49 5.97 -0.34
C LEU A 22 -10.64 6.66 0.40
N THR A 23 -11.68 5.92 0.79
CA THR A 23 -12.82 6.44 1.54
C THR A 23 -12.41 6.97 2.90
N GLN A 24 -11.60 6.21 3.66
CA GLN A 24 -11.04 6.68 4.93
C GLN A 24 -10.06 7.84 4.72
N GLY A 25 -9.20 7.76 3.70
CA GLY A 25 -8.18 8.76 3.41
C GLY A 25 -8.74 10.15 3.10
N ARG A 26 -9.95 10.24 2.53
CA ARG A 26 -10.63 11.50 2.20
C ARG A 26 -10.90 12.43 3.40
N SER A 27 -10.94 11.89 4.62
CA SER A 27 -11.08 12.68 5.85
C SER A 27 -9.81 13.46 6.21
N HIS A 28 -8.71 13.26 5.47
CA HIS A 28 -7.41 13.86 5.75
C HIS A 28 -6.86 14.60 4.52
N ARG A 29 -6.10 15.67 4.75
CA ARG A 29 -5.36 16.37 3.68
C ARG A 29 -4.34 15.45 3.02
N ARG A 30 -3.61 14.68 3.84
CA ARG A 30 -2.65 13.65 3.46
C ARG A 30 -2.80 12.45 4.39
N SER A 31 -2.74 11.27 3.83
CA SER A 31 -2.83 10.00 4.57
C SER A 31 -2.05 8.91 3.87
N PHE A 32 -1.66 7.87 4.59
CA PHE A 32 -0.89 6.76 4.02
C PHE A 32 -1.30 5.43 4.64
N VAL A 33 -0.97 4.33 3.95
CA VAL A 33 -1.10 2.96 4.44
C VAL A 33 0.29 2.37 4.57
N ALA A 34 0.67 1.95 5.77
CA ALA A 34 1.92 1.23 5.98
C ALA A 34 1.89 -0.16 5.33
N ASP A 35 3.05 -0.66 4.90
CA ASP A 35 3.21 -2.02 4.39
C ASP A 35 2.97 -3.10 5.47
N ARG A 36 3.13 -4.38 5.11
CA ARG A 36 2.92 -5.53 6.01
C ARG A 36 3.90 -5.52 7.18
N HIS A 37 5.11 -5.00 6.95
CA HIS A 37 6.20 -4.96 7.93
C HIS A 37 6.10 -3.75 8.87
N GLY A 38 5.28 -2.76 8.52
CA GLY A 38 5.06 -1.52 9.27
C GLY A 38 6.13 -0.43 9.06
N SER A 39 7.22 -0.73 8.37
CA SER A 39 8.33 0.20 8.13
C SER A 39 8.20 0.98 6.83
N GLY A 40 7.59 0.40 5.81
CA GLY A 40 7.40 1.00 4.50
C GLY A 40 5.98 1.52 4.29
N THR A 41 5.74 2.08 3.11
CA THR A 41 4.46 2.68 2.72
C THR A 41 3.96 2.01 1.46
N ALA A 42 2.81 1.35 1.57
CA ALA A 42 2.14 0.70 0.44
C ALA A 42 1.31 1.69 -0.40
N ALA A 43 0.72 2.70 0.23
CA ALA A 43 -0.04 3.75 -0.46
C ALA A 43 0.08 5.10 0.24
N LEU A 44 0.08 6.19 -0.55
CA LEU A 44 0.07 7.57 -0.09
C LEU A 44 -1.01 8.37 -0.83
N PHE A 45 -1.84 9.09 -0.08
CA PHE A 45 -2.96 9.87 -0.60
C PHE A 45 -2.80 11.35 -0.24
N ALA A 46 -3.17 12.23 -1.18
CA ALA A 46 -3.30 13.66 -0.96
C ALA A 46 -4.60 14.19 -1.57
N PHE A 47 -5.40 14.88 -0.76
CA PHE A 47 -6.68 15.47 -1.15
C PHE A 47 -6.63 16.99 -1.01
N GLY A 48 -6.65 17.68 -2.15
CA GLY A 48 -6.54 19.15 -2.19
C GLY A 48 -5.23 19.70 -1.62
N SER A 49 -4.16 18.91 -1.61
CA SER A 49 -2.83 19.30 -1.08
C SER A 49 -1.69 18.69 -1.92
N PRO A 50 -0.46 19.24 -1.84
CA PRO A 50 0.72 18.58 -2.41
C PRO A 50 0.97 17.21 -1.77
N LEU A 51 1.49 16.26 -2.56
CA LEU A 51 1.68 14.89 -2.09
C LEU A 51 2.82 14.73 -1.04
N ASP A 52 3.92 15.47 -1.19
CA ASP A 52 5.16 15.34 -0.39
C ASP A 52 5.58 13.85 -0.18
N PRO A 53 5.94 13.13 -1.26
CA PRO A 53 6.29 11.72 -1.19
C PRO A 53 7.65 11.51 -0.53
N ARG A 54 7.70 10.61 0.47
CA ARG A 54 8.91 10.24 1.22
C ARG A 54 9.14 8.72 1.23
N PHE A 55 8.97 8.08 0.07
CA PHE A 55 9.22 6.65 -0.14
C PHE A 55 10.68 6.23 0.08
N GLY A 56 10.90 4.92 0.22
CA GLY A 56 12.18 4.29 0.54
C GLY A 56 12.21 3.73 1.96
N ALA A 57 13.41 3.44 2.47
CA ALA A 57 13.61 2.93 3.83
C ALA A 57 12.91 3.81 4.87
N ASP A 58 12.26 3.18 5.84
CA ASP A 58 11.54 3.82 6.95
C ASP A 58 10.52 4.89 6.50
N SER A 59 9.91 4.68 5.34
CA SER A 59 8.98 5.64 4.75
C SER A 59 7.71 5.80 5.58
N ALA A 60 7.26 4.78 6.33
CA ALA A 60 6.12 4.91 7.24
C ALA A 60 6.38 5.98 8.31
N HIS A 61 7.56 5.96 8.92
CA HIS A 61 7.97 6.97 9.90
C HIS A 61 8.08 8.35 9.25
N ARG A 62 8.78 8.44 8.10
CA ARG A 62 8.95 9.73 7.39
C ARG A 62 7.64 10.34 6.90
N HIS A 63 6.66 9.55 6.48
CA HIS A 63 5.33 10.04 6.13
C HIS A 63 4.57 10.53 7.37
N ARG A 64 4.65 9.80 8.49
CA ARG A 64 4.06 10.25 9.76
C ARG A 64 4.65 11.59 10.21
N ASP A 65 5.96 11.74 10.16
CA ASP A 65 6.68 12.98 10.50
C ASP A 65 6.37 14.14 9.55
N SER A 66 6.02 13.84 8.29
CA SER A 66 5.53 14.84 7.34
C SER A 66 4.09 15.31 7.63
N GLY A 67 3.43 14.75 8.65
CA GLY A 67 2.04 15.04 9.01
C GLY A 67 1.00 14.26 8.21
N ALA A 68 1.39 13.22 7.46
CA ALA A 68 0.41 12.32 6.84
C ALA A 68 -0.18 11.40 7.91
N VAL A 69 -1.50 11.23 7.91
CA VAL A 69 -2.20 10.35 8.86
C VAL A 69 -2.10 8.90 8.39
N GLU A 70 -1.64 8.01 9.27
CA GLU A 70 -1.67 6.58 9.00
C GLU A 70 -3.10 6.05 9.07
N LEU A 71 -3.52 5.35 8.03
CA LEU A 71 -4.80 4.65 7.97
C LEU A 71 -4.63 3.22 8.49
N THR A 72 -5.50 2.80 9.40
CA THR A 72 -5.35 1.56 10.19
C THR A 72 -6.30 0.44 9.77
N GLY A 73 -6.95 0.56 8.60
CA GLY A 73 -7.74 -0.54 8.03
C GLY A 73 -6.87 -1.79 7.79
N PRO A 74 -7.46 -3.01 7.89
CA PRO A 74 -6.70 -4.25 7.87
C PRO A 74 -6.08 -4.55 6.50
N TRP A 75 -6.78 -4.20 5.41
CA TRP A 75 -6.40 -4.30 3.99
C TRP A 75 -5.18 -5.17 3.67
N PRO A 76 -5.23 -6.48 3.95
CA PRO A 76 -4.07 -7.33 3.86
C PRO A 76 -3.47 -7.40 2.44
N GLY A 77 -4.29 -7.32 1.39
CA GLY A 77 -3.79 -7.27 0.00
C GLY A 77 -3.10 -5.95 -0.33
N LEU A 78 -3.64 -4.82 0.15
CA LEU A 78 -3.05 -3.49 -0.02
C LEU A 78 -1.74 -3.32 0.77
N ARG A 79 -1.58 -4.03 1.89
CA ARG A 79 -0.37 -3.95 2.71
C ARG A 79 0.72 -4.93 2.27
N CYS A 80 0.42 -5.90 1.42
CA CYS A 80 1.35 -6.99 1.10
C CYS A 80 2.07 -6.74 -0.22
N ASP A 81 3.02 -5.81 -0.20
CA ASP A 81 4.08 -5.65 -1.20
C ASP A 81 5.08 -6.81 -1.13
N ILE A 82 5.84 -7.01 -2.21
CA ILE A 82 6.73 -8.17 -2.37
C ILE A 82 8.15 -7.69 -2.69
N ASP A 83 8.98 -7.65 -1.65
CA ASP A 83 10.42 -7.44 -1.76
C ASP A 83 11.21 -8.76 -1.63
N THR A 84 10.65 -9.74 -0.92
CA THR A 84 11.33 -10.98 -0.52
C THR A 84 10.51 -12.24 -0.87
N PRO A 85 11.15 -13.43 -0.93
CA PRO A 85 10.43 -14.70 -1.08
C PRO A 85 9.39 -14.95 0.03
N GLU A 86 9.65 -14.51 1.25
CA GLU A 86 8.70 -14.61 2.37
C GLU A 86 7.44 -13.77 2.11
N ASP A 87 7.59 -12.61 1.48
CA ASP A 87 6.49 -11.75 1.09
C ASP A 87 5.65 -12.38 -0.01
N LEU A 88 6.29 -13.02 -0.98
CA LEU A 88 5.61 -13.78 -2.03
C LEU A 88 4.75 -14.90 -1.44
N ALA A 89 5.30 -15.69 -0.52
CA ALA A 89 4.56 -16.74 0.16
C ALA A 89 3.36 -16.20 0.97
N ALA A 90 3.49 -14.98 1.53
CA ALA A 90 2.37 -14.31 2.20
C ALA A 90 1.29 -13.86 1.20
N ALA A 91 1.68 -13.27 0.08
CA ALA A 91 0.77 -12.84 -0.97
C ALA A 91 0.02 -14.04 -1.59
N GLU A 92 0.68 -15.17 -1.80
CA GLU A 92 0.05 -16.41 -2.28
C GLU A 92 -1.06 -16.89 -1.34
N ARG A 93 -0.84 -16.83 -0.01
CA ARG A 93 -1.86 -17.19 0.99
C ARG A 93 -3.06 -16.23 0.98
N LEU A 94 -2.86 -14.96 0.64
CA LEU A 94 -3.93 -13.96 0.49
C LEU A 94 -4.70 -14.13 -0.83
N GLY A 95 -4.11 -14.80 -1.81
CA GLY A 95 -4.62 -14.99 -3.16
C GLY A 95 -4.12 -13.91 -4.11
N VAL A 96 -3.09 -14.23 -4.91
CA VAL A 96 -2.57 -13.34 -5.95
C VAL A 96 -3.44 -13.33 -7.21
N GLY A 97 -3.37 -12.24 -7.97
CA GLY A 97 -4.04 -12.10 -9.26
C GLY A 97 -3.54 -13.09 -10.33
N ALA A 98 -4.36 -13.28 -11.37
CA ALA A 98 -4.13 -14.28 -12.41
C ALA A 98 -2.77 -14.13 -13.14
N ALA A 99 -2.31 -12.89 -13.36
CA ALA A 99 -1.04 -12.63 -14.02
C ALA A 99 0.16 -13.13 -13.19
N THR A 100 0.18 -12.84 -11.88
CA THR A 100 1.20 -13.32 -10.96
C THR A 100 1.13 -14.83 -10.78
N ALA A 101 -0.08 -15.39 -10.61
CA ALA A 101 -0.27 -16.83 -10.51
C ALA A 101 0.24 -17.58 -11.75
N GLU A 102 0.05 -17.01 -12.94
CA GLU A 102 0.59 -17.56 -14.19
C GLU A 102 2.11 -17.46 -14.27
N ALA A 103 2.70 -16.34 -13.85
CA ALA A 103 4.15 -16.17 -13.81
C ALA A 103 4.82 -17.20 -12.88
N LEU A 104 4.22 -17.47 -11.71
CA LEU A 104 4.72 -18.45 -10.75
C LEU A 104 4.67 -19.90 -11.26
N ARG A 105 3.68 -20.24 -12.11
CA ARG A 105 3.62 -21.58 -12.74
C ARG A 105 4.68 -21.81 -13.81
N ARG A 106 5.24 -20.73 -14.37
CA ARG A 106 6.22 -20.78 -15.45
C ARG A 106 7.67 -20.83 -14.96
N GLY A 107 7.90 -20.46 -13.71
CA GLY A 107 9.20 -20.58 -13.03
C GLY A 107 9.38 -21.96 -12.42
#